data_AF-K2A148-F1
#
_entry.id   AF-K2A148-F1
#
_cell.length_a   1.000
_cell.length_b   1.000
_cell.length_c   1.000
_cell.angle_alpha   90.00
_cell.angle_beta   90.00
_cell.angle_gamma   90.00
#
_symmetry.space_group_name_H-M   'P 1'
#
loop_
_entity.id
_entity.type
_entity.pdbx_description
1 polymer ?
#
loop_
_entity_poly.entity_id
_entity_poly.type
_entity_poly.pdbx_seq_one_letter_code
_entity_poly.pdbx_strand_id
1 'polypeptide(L)'
;MRRFAILIIIFIFSVWLGLKVAEDPGLALFAYRNWSVEMPLWFLALSFFVFILLFYFVIRFFDSIDASFTRFKTWARFRRKSKSYSKTNRGLVELLSGHFRQAENYLLDGIDQADAPIINFLAAAKAAHEQGVYDKRDLYLRKAYEIAPQAKLAIGLTQAQLQFDQGQLEQTLATLNHLRTIAPIHPIVLKLLQKVYTRLADWQGLLMLLPSLRKAKLLSASQLEQLELHVYEELLRALARKSDIETLQRFWKTIPRRLRKDPKIIFYKA
;
A
#
# COMPACT_ATOMS: atom_id res chain seq x y z
N MET A 1 -33.48 -32.03 -4.76
CA MET A 1 -34.45 -32.88 -4.05
C MET A 1 -35.88 -32.31 -4.09
N ARG A 2 -36.24 -31.27 -3.30
CA ARG A 2 -37.62 -30.74 -3.24
C ARG A 2 -38.25 -30.35 -4.59
N ARG A 3 -37.47 -29.71 -5.48
CA ARG A 3 -37.94 -29.31 -6.82
C ARG A 3 -38.23 -30.49 -7.76
N PHE A 4 -37.54 -31.62 -7.57
CA PHE A 4 -37.71 -32.81 -8.40
C PHE A 4 -38.96 -33.60 -7.99
N ALA A 5 -39.22 -33.69 -6.68
CA ALA A 5 -40.44 -34.30 -6.14
C ALA A 5 -41.71 -33.53 -6.57
N ILE A 6 -41.66 -32.19 -6.56
CA ILE A 6 -42.77 -31.34 -7.02
C ILE A 6 -43.08 -31.57 -8.51
N LEU A 7 -42.04 -31.72 -9.36
CA LEU A 7 -42.24 -31.98 -10.78
C LEU A 7 -42.86 -33.34 -11.05
N ILE A 8 -42.47 -34.38 -10.30
CA ILE A 8 -43.07 -35.72 -10.42
C ILE A 8 -44.54 -35.71 -10.00
N ILE A 9 -44.88 -35.01 -8.91
CA ILE A 9 -46.27 -34.88 -8.44
C ILE A 9 -47.12 -34.14 -9.48
N ILE A 10 -46.61 -33.06 -10.06
CA ILE A 10 -47.30 -32.31 -11.13
C ILE A 10 -47.49 -33.19 -12.37
N PHE A 11 -46.50 -34.01 -12.73
CA PHE A 11 -46.59 -34.92 -13.88
C PHE A 11 -47.67 -35.99 -13.67
N ILE A 12 -47.68 -36.65 -12.52
CA ILE A 12 -48.69 -37.67 -12.18
C ILE A 12 -50.09 -37.03 -12.15
N PHE A 13 -50.21 -35.85 -11.55
CA PHE A 13 -51.49 -35.13 -11.50
C PHE A 13 -51.98 -34.72 -12.89
N SER A 14 -51.07 -34.29 -13.78
CA SER A 14 -51.39 -33.90 -15.16
C SER A 14 -51.85 -35.09 -16.01
N VAL A 15 -51.21 -36.26 -15.85
CA VAL A 15 -51.63 -37.51 -16.52
C VAL A 15 -52.99 -37.96 -16.02
N TRP A 16 -53.23 -37.92 -14.72
CA TRP A 16 -54.52 -38.27 -14.12
C TRP A 16 -55.65 -37.33 -14.58
N LEU A 17 -55.39 -36.02 -14.63
CA LEU A 17 -56.35 -35.04 -15.14
C LEU A 17 -56.64 -35.26 -16.64
N GLY A 18 -55.62 -35.56 -17.44
CA GLY A 18 -55.75 -35.84 -18.86
C GLY A 18 -56.63 -37.06 -19.16
N LEU A 19 -56.51 -38.12 -18.34
CA LEU A 19 -57.37 -39.31 -18.45
C LEU A 19 -58.83 -39.01 -18.10
N LYS A 20 -59.09 -38.16 -17.10
CA LYS A 20 -60.46 -37.79 -16.70
C LYS A 20 -61.17 -36.87 -17.71
N VAL A 21 -60.42 -36.00 -18.39
CA VAL A 21 -60.95 -35.11 -19.44
C VAL A 21 -61.28 -35.88 -20.73
N ALA A 22 -60.70 -37.07 -20.95
CA ALA A 22 -60.98 -37.90 -22.11
C ALA A 22 -62.33 -38.64 -22.03
N GLU A 23 -62.92 -38.80 -20.83
CA GLU A 23 -64.20 -39.49 -20.65
C GLU A 23 -65.42 -38.61 -21.00
N ASP A 24 -65.34 -37.28 -20.79
CA ASP A 24 -66.36 -36.30 -21.17
C ASP A 24 -65.69 -35.05 -21.79
N PRO A 25 -65.60 -34.94 -23.13
CA PRO A 25 -65.04 -33.76 -23.77
C PRO A 25 -66.05 -32.61 -23.69
N GLY A 26 -66.15 -31.96 -22.53
CA GLY A 26 -66.91 -30.73 -22.42
C GLY A 26 -66.42 -29.72 -23.46
N LEU A 27 -67.36 -29.06 -24.12
CA LEU A 27 -67.07 -28.11 -25.20
C LEU A 27 -66.92 -26.71 -24.60
N ALA A 28 -65.82 -26.04 -24.90
CA ALA A 28 -65.62 -24.65 -24.56
C ALA A 28 -66.07 -23.78 -25.75
N LEU A 29 -67.12 -23.00 -25.54
CA LEU A 29 -67.64 -22.05 -26.52
C LEU A 29 -67.08 -20.66 -26.20
N PHE A 30 -66.16 -20.17 -27.03
CA PHE A 30 -65.78 -18.76 -27.04
C PHE A 30 -66.57 -18.05 -28.13
N ALA A 31 -67.60 -17.29 -27.73
CA ALA A 31 -68.40 -16.47 -28.63
C ALA A 31 -68.10 -14.98 -28.39
N TYR A 32 -67.58 -14.29 -29.40
CA TYR A 32 -67.42 -12.84 -29.40
C TYR A 32 -68.00 -12.24 -30.69
N ARG A 33 -69.11 -11.51 -30.54
CA ARG A 33 -69.90 -10.92 -31.63
C ARG A 33 -70.30 -11.96 -32.70
N ASN A 34 -69.65 -11.96 -33.86
CA ASN A 34 -69.96 -12.88 -34.98
C ASN A 34 -68.94 -14.02 -35.11
N TRP A 35 -68.01 -14.16 -34.15
CA TRP A 35 -66.99 -15.19 -34.16
C TRP A 35 -67.20 -16.16 -33.00
N SER A 36 -67.65 -17.37 -33.33
CA SER A 36 -67.80 -18.47 -32.40
C SER A 36 -66.75 -19.52 -32.75
N VAL A 37 -65.81 -19.74 -31.85
CA VAL A 37 -64.82 -20.80 -32.00
C VAL A 37 -65.14 -21.88 -30.98
N GLU A 38 -65.63 -23.00 -31.50
CA GLU A 38 -65.86 -24.22 -30.73
C GLU A 38 -64.53 -24.96 -30.60
N MET A 39 -64.00 -25.02 -29.38
CA MET A 39 -62.80 -25.78 -29.09
C MET A 39 -63.06 -26.79 -27.97
N PRO A 40 -62.51 -28.00 -28.08
CA PRO A 40 -62.52 -28.94 -26.97
C PRO A 40 -61.84 -28.32 -25.73
N LEU A 41 -62.39 -28.55 -24.53
CA LEU A 41 -61.81 -28.04 -23.27
C LEU A 41 -60.34 -28.41 -23.09
N TRP A 42 -59.92 -29.59 -23.58
CA TRP A 42 -58.53 -30.02 -23.51
C TRP A 42 -57.58 -29.10 -24.29
N PHE A 43 -58.03 -28.55 -25.41
CA PHE A 43 -57.24 -27.64 -26.23
C PHE A 43 -57.05 -26.28 -25.54
N LEU A 44 -58.11 -25.78 -24.89
CA LEU A 44 -58.06 -24.56 -24.08
C LEU A 44 -57.11 -24.74 -22.90
N ALA A 45 -57.23 -25.84 -22.16
CA ALA A 45 -56.37 -26.15 -21.03
C ALA A 45 -54.89 -26.26 -21.46
N LEU A 46 -54.62 -26.92 -22.59
CA LEU A 46 -53.28 -27.02 -23.16
C LEU A 46 -52.73 -25.65 -23.56
N SER A 47 -53.52 -24.82 -24.26
CA SER A 47 -53.11 -23.47 -24.66
C SER A 47 -52.81 -22.59 -23.44
N PHE A 48 -53.62 -22.68 -22.39
CA PHE A 48 -53.39 -21.94 -21.14
C PHE A 48 -52.13 -22.41 -20.41
N PHE A 49 -51.87 -23.72 -20.38
CA PHE A 49 -50.65 -24.28 -19.83
C PHE A 49 -49.40 -23.80 -20.58
N VAL A 50 -49.44 -23.84 -21.92
CA VAL A 50 -48.35 -23.34 -22.77
C VAL A 50 -48.12 -21.85 -22.53
N PHE A 51 -49.18 -21.05 -22.40
CA PHE A 51 -49.08 -19.62 -22.11
C PHE A 51 -48.38 -19.34 -20.77
N ILE A 52 -48.74 -20.04 -19.69
CA ILE A 52 -48.08 -19.93 -18.38
C ILE A 52 -46.60 -20.29 -18.49
N LEU A 53 -46.28 -21.35 -19.23
CA LEU A 53 -44.91 -21.83 -19.40
C LEU A 53 -44.05 -20.80 -20.15
N LEU A 54 -44.60 -20.20 -21.21
CA LEU A 54 -43.96 -19.14 -21.98
C LEU A 54 -43.76 -17.88 -21.12
N PHE A 55 -44.78 -17.47 -20.37
CA PHE A 55 -44.72 -16.32 -19.47
C PHE A 55 -43.68 -16.50 -18.35
N TYR A 56 -43.59 -17.70 -17.76
CA TYR A 56 -42.55 -18.06 -16.80
C TYR A 56 -41.14 -17.94 -17.40
N PHE A 57 -40.94 -18.42 -18.62
CA PHE A 57 -39.65 -18.29 -19.33
C PHE A 57 -39.29 -16.83 -19.59
N VAL A 58 -40.26 -16.01 -19.97
CA VAL A 58 -40.07 -14.57 -20.21
C VAL A 58 -39.63 -13.86 -18.93
N ILE A 59 -40.33 -14.06 -17.80
CA ILE A 59 -39.93 -13.47 -16.51
C ILE A 59 -38.51 -13.90 -16.13
N ARG A 60 -38.20 -15.20 -16.24
CA ARG A 60 -36.87 -15.73 -15.91
C ARG A 60 -35.78 -15.18 -16.83
N PHE A 61 -36.09 -14.94 -18.10
CA PHE A 61 -35.17 -14.33 -19.05
C PHE A 61 -34.81 -12.90 -18.62
N PHE A 62 -35.80 -12.11 -18.19
CA PHE A 62 -35.56 -10.76 -17.66
C PHE A 62 -34.81 -10.77 -16.31
N ASP A 63 -35.16 -11.65 -15.37
CA ASP A 63 -34.44 -11.79 -14.09
C ASP A 63 -32.97 -12.20 -14.28
N SER A 64 -32.68 -13.03 -15.29
CA SER A 64 -31.34 -13.49 -15.61
C SER A 64 -30.45 -12.38 -16.21
N ILE A 65 -31.07 -11.37 -16.84
CA ILE A 65 -30.38 -10.19 -17.38
C ILE A 65 -29.97 -9.25 -16.23
N ASP A 66 -30.85 -9.00 -15.26
CA ASP A 66 -30.54 -8.13 -14.11
C ASP A 66 -29.50 -8.73 -13.14
N ALA A 67 -29.56 -10.05 -12.91
CA ALA A 67 -28.56 -10.74 -12.08
C ALA A 67 -27.17 -10.80 -12.75
N SER A 68 -27.10 -10.75 -14.08
CA SER A 68 -25.84 -10.73 -14.83
C SER A 68 -25.18 -9.35 -14.85
N PHE A 69 -25.98 -8.28 -14.91
CA PHE A 69 -25.45 -6.91 -14.95
C PHE A 69 -24.80 -6.47 -13.63
N THR A 70 -25.39 -6.87 -12.50
CA THR A 70 -24.86 -6.59 -11.15
C THR A 70 -23.62 -7.41 -10.83
N ARG A 71 -23.59 -8.71 -11.16
CA ARG A 71 -22.41 -9.58 -10.99
C ARG A 71 -21.25 -9.21 -11.91
N PHE A 72 -21.52 -8.75 -13.13
CA PHE A 72 -20.48 -8.27 -14.03
C PHE A 72 -19.88 -6.94 -13.56
N LYS A 73 -20.68 -6.02 -12.99
CA LYS A 73 -20.15 -4.78 -12.38
C LYS A 73 -19.26 -5.06 -11.16
N THR A 74 -19.64 -5.97 -10.25
CA THR A 74 -18.78 -6.35 -9.11
C THR A 74 -17.56 -7.16 -9.54
N TRP A 75 -17.69 -8.07 -10.51
CA TRP A 75 -16.57 -8.84 -11.05
C TRP A 75 -15.60 -7.99 -11.89
N ALA A 76 -16.09 -7.01 -12.65
CA ALA A 76 -15.26 -6.03 -13.34
C ALA A 76 -14.56 -5.11 -12.33
N ARG A 77 -15.23 -4.75 -11.23
CA ARG A 77 -14.62 -3.98 -10.13
C ARG A 77 -13.57 -4.80 -9.38
N PHE A 78 -13.80 -6.09 -9.12
CA PHE A 78 -12.82 -7.03 -8.53
C PHE A 78 -11.66 -7.39 -9.48
N ARG A 79 -11.90 -7.56 -10.79
CA ARG A 79 -10.85 -7.76 -11.80
C ARG A 79 -10.03 -6.51 -12.05
N ARG A 80 -10.66 -5.32 -12.09
CA ARG A 80 -9.94 -4.05 -12.12
C ARG A 80 -9.07 -3.89 -10.87
N LYS A 81 -9.58 -4.31 -9.70
CA LYS A 81 -8.79 -4.34 -8.46
C LYS A 81 -7.60 -5.30 -8.57
N SER A 82 -7.77 -6.50 -9.12
CA SER A 82 -6.66 -7.45 -9.34
C SER A 82 -5.65 -7.01 -10.42
N LYS A 83 -6.06 -6.19 -11.41
CA LYS A 83 -5.20 -5.71 -12.50
C LYS A 83 -4.41 -4.43 -12.15
N SER A 84 -4.90 -3.62 -11.21
CA SER A 84 -4.15 -2.49 -10.65
C SER A 84 -2.82 -2.93 -10.00
N TYR A 85 -2.83 -4.09 -9.35
CA TYR A 85 -1.62 -4.76 -8.84
C TYR A 85 -0.63 -5.20 -9.93
N SER A 86 -0.91 -5.01 -11.23
CA SER A 86 0.05 -5.36 -12.29
C SER A 86 1.08 -4.27 -12.55
N LYS A 87 0.68 -2.98 -12.62
CA LYS A 87 1.61 -1.90 -13.01
C LYS A 87 2.50 -1.45 -11.85
N THR A 88 1.93 -1.23 -10.66
CA THR A 88 2.73 -0.91 -9.48
C THR A 88 3.72 -2.03 -9.16
N ASN A 89 3.26 -3.29 -9.09
CA ASN A 89 4.17 -4.40 -8.78
C ASN A 89 5.23 -4.56 -9.86
N ARG A 90 4.87 -4.45 -11.14
CA ARG A 90 5.87 -4.48 -12.22
C ARG A 90 6.86 -3.34 -12.10
N GLY A 91 6.39 -2.12 -11.86
CA GLY A 91 7.25 -0.96 -11.65
C GLY A 91 8.18 -1.12 -10.46
N LEU A 92 7.71 -1.71 -9.36
CA LEU A 92 8.55 -2.04 -8.21
C LEU A 92 9.58 -3.14 -8.52
N VAL A 93 9.20 -4.18 -9.29
CA VAL A 93 10.14 -5.21 -9.74
C VAL A 93 11.21 -4.59 -10.64
N GLU A 94 10.83 -3.79 -11.64
CA GLU A 94 11.79 -3.09 -12.50
C GLU A 94 12.71 -2.15 -11.70
N LEU A 95 12.18 -1.48 -10.66
CA LEU A 95 12.96 -0.62 -9.77
C LEU A 95 14.04 -1.43 -9.04
N LEU A 96 13.68 -2.59 -8.51
CA LEU A 96 14.61 -3.49 -7.81
C LEU A 96 15.60 -4.16 -8.77
N SER A 97 15.20 -4.38 -10.02
CA SER A 97 16.07 -4.90 -11.08
C SER A 97 17.01 -3.84 -11.67
N GLY A 98 16.91 -2.56 -11.26
CA GLY A 98 17.75 -1.48 -11.77
C GLY A 98 17.28 -0.87 -13.09
N HIS A 99 16.12 -1.28 -13.61
CA HIS A 99 15.54 -0.73 -14.83
C HIS A 99 14.74 0.55 -14.53
N PHE A 100 15.44 1.58 -14.06
CA PHE A 100 14.82 2.77 -13.46
C PHE A 100 13.84 3.53 -14.38
N ARG A 101 14.16 3.66 -15.67
CA ARG A 101 13.25 4.34 -16.63
C ARG A 101 11.94 3.57 -16.83
N GLN A 102 12.01 2.24 -16.92
CA GLN A 102 10.82 1.40 -17.06
C GLN A 102 10.02 1.39 -15.76
N ALA A 103 10.71 1.32 -14.63
CA ALA A 103 10.12 1.43 -13.30
C ALA A 103 9.31 2.72 -13.17
N GLU A 104 9.92 3.88 -13.47
CA GLU A 104 9.25 5.19 -13.43
C GLU A 104 7.97 5.17 -14.27
N ASN A 105 8.02 4.73 -15.52
CA ASN A 105 6.85 4.67 -16.39
C ASN A 105 5.74 3.80 -15.82
N TYR A 106 6.04 2.57 -15.38
CA TYR A 106 5.03 1.66 -14.82
C TYR A 106 4.45 2.16 -13.49
N LEU A 107 5.28 2.80 -12.66
CA LEU A 107 4.85 3.38 -11.38
C LEU A 107 3.91 4.56 -11.63
N LEU A 108 4.25 5.46 -12.54
CA LEU A 108 3.41 6.62 -12.87
C LEU A 108 2.07 6.18 -13.50
N ASP A 109 2.13 5.26 -14.46
CA ASP A 109 0.96 4.66 -15.09
C ASP A 109 0.02 3.93 -14.11
N GLY A 110 0.57 3.48 -12.97
CA GLY A 110 -0.16 2.77 -11.93
C GLY A 110 -0.85 3.69 -10.92
N ILE A 111 -0.58 5.00 -10.92
CA ILE A 111 -1.05 5.94 -9.88
C ILE A 111 -2.57 5.96 -9.79
N ASP A 112 -3.27 6.16 -10.90
CA ASP A 112 -4.74 6.32 -10.92
C ASP A 112 -5.49 5.04 -10.52
N GLN A 113 -4.79 3.90 -10.56
CA GLN A 113 -5.36 2.60 -10.25
C GLN A 113 -4.98 2.13 -8.85
N ALA A 114 -3.91 2.66 -8.26
CA ALA A 114 -3.34 2.17 -7.01
C ALA A 114 -4.24 2.49 -5.81
N ASP A 115 -4.41 1.51 -4.92
CA ASP A 115 -5.08 1.72 -3.62
C ASP A 115 -4.29 2.71 -2.74
N ALA A 116 -2.97 2.81 -2.94
CA ALA A 116 -2.08 3.73 -2.23
C ALA A 116 -1.12 4.47 -3.20
N PRO A 117 -1.57 5.55 -3.86
CA PRO A 117 -0.78 6.25 -4.88
C PRO A 117 0.53 6.85 -4.36
N ILE A 118 0.65 7.08 -3.04
CA ILE A 118 1.89 7.52 -2.38
C ILE A 118 3.06 6.58 -2.65
N ILE A 119 2.84 5.27 -2.63
CA ILE A 119 3.93 4.29 -2.83
C ILE A 119 4.52 4.45 -4.24
N ASN A 120 3.66 4.64 -5.24
CA ASN A 120 4.06 4.86 -6.62
C ASN A 120 4.89 6.13 -6.77
N PHE A 121 4.49 7.25 -6.16
CA PHE A 121 5.26 8.48 -6.21
C PHE A 121 6.62 8.37 -5.49
N LEU A 122 6.67 7.75 -4.31
CA LEU A 122 7.95 7.56 -3.60
C LEU A 122 8.91 6.64 -4.37
N ALA A 123 8.39 5.56 -4.95
CA ALA A 123 9.16 4.66 -5.78
C ALA A 123 9.61 5.33 -7.09
N ALA A 124 8.76 6.17 -7.71
CA ALA A 124 9.11 6.95 -8.89
C ALA A 124 10.16 8.02 -8.55
N ALA A 125 10.09 8.64 -7.37
CA ALA A 125 11.13 9.55 -6.88
C ALA A 125 12.48 8.86 -6.76
N LYS A 126 12.50 7.63 -6.22
CA LYS A 126 13.71 6.80 -6.19
C LYS A 126 14.19 6.46 -7.61
N ALA A 127 13.30 6.02 -8.50
CA ALA A 127 13.65 5.73 -9.89
C ALA A 127 14.26 6.94 -10.61
N ALA A 128 13.71 8.14 -10.39
CA ALA A 128 14.23 9.38 -10.97
C ALA A 128 15.59 9.77 -10.36
N HIS A 129 15.78 9.55 -9.06
CA HIS A 129 17.06 9.77 -8.38
C HIS A 129 18.18 8.90 -8.97
N GLU A 130 17.93 7.61 -9.16
CA GLU A 130 18.90 6.67 -9.74
C GLU A 130 19.19 6.97 -11.22
N GLN A 131 18.26 7.62 -11.92
CA GLN A 131 18.48 8.15 -13.27
C GLN A 131 19.25 9.48 -13.29
N GLY A 132 19.55 10.09 -12.14
CA GLY A 132 20.17 11.40 -12.04
C GLY A 132 19.25 12.58 -12.39
N VAL A 133 17.94 12.37 -12.50
CA VAL A 133 16.96 13.41 -12.86
C VAL A 133 16.30 13.98 -11.60
N TYR A 134 17.05 14.83 -10.89
CA TYR A 134 16.65 15.31 -9.56
C TYR A 134 15.41 16.23 -9.55
N ASP A 135 15.15 16.98 -10.62
CA ASP A 135 13.93 17.80 -10.73
C ASP A 135 12.65 16.94 -10.69
N LYS A 136 12.69 15.78 -11.37
CA LYS A 136 11.58 14.82 -11.34
C LYS A 136 11.45 14.16 -9.97
N ARG A 137 12.56 13.81 -9.32
CA ARG A 137 12.57 13.29 -7.95
C ARG A 137 11.82 14.25 -7.02
N ASP A 138 12.18 15.53 -7.06
CA ASP A 138 11.61 16.54 -6.17
C ASP A 138 10.14 16.82 -6.50
N LEU A 139 9.78 16.79 -7.78
CA LEU A 139 8.38 16.84 -8.22
C LEU A 139 7.57 15.66 -7.65
N TYR A 140 8.08 14.42 -7.72
CA TYR A 140 7.36 13.25 -7.22
C TYR A 140 7.24 13.24 -5.69
N LEU A 141 8.27 13.70 -4.97
CA LEU A 141 8.19 13.89 -3.51
C LEU A 141 7.14 14.94 -3.14
N ARG A 142 7.04 16.04 -3.89
CA ARG A 142 6.00 17.05 -3.69
C ARG A 142 4.60 16.48 -3.94
N LYS A 143 4.41 15.76 -5.06
CA LYS A 143 3.13 15.09 -5.36
C LYS A 143 2.74 14.09 -4.28
N ALA A 144 3.71 13.33 -3.74
CA ALA A 144 3.47 12.43 -2.62
C ALA A 144 2.96 13.18 -1.37
N TYR A 145 3.50 14.37 -1.10
CA TYR A 145 3.06 15.23 0.00
C TYR A 145 1.66 15.80 -0.22
N GLU A 146 1.33 16.22 -1.43
CA GLU A 146 0.01 16.75 -1.79
C GLU A 146 -1.10 15.72 -1.59
N ILE A 147 -0.87 14.46 -1.99
CA ILE A 147 -1.90 13.40 -1.89
C ILE A 147 -2.01 12.78 -0.50
N ALA A 148 -0.94 12.83 0.31
CA ALA A 148 -0.85 12.13 1.58
C ALA A 148 -0.04 12.92 2.61
N PRO A 149 -0.48 14.13 3.00
CA PRO A 149 0.22 14.98 3.96
C PRO A 149 0.38 14.32 5.34
N GLN A 150 -0.55 13.44 5.72
CA GLN A 150 -0.48 12.64 6.94
C GLN A 150 0.74 11.69 6.97
N ALA A 151 1.27 11.32 5.80
CA ALA A 151 2.44 10.45 5.66
C ALA A 151 3.78 11.22 5.63
N LYS A 152 3.81 12.48 6.11
CA LYS A 152 4.99 13.36 6.15
C LYS A 152 6.28 12.69 6.64
N LEU A 153 6.19 11.80 7.64
CA LEU A 153 7.35 11.08 8.17
C LEU A 153 7.96 10.15 7.12
N ALA A 154 7.14 9.37 6.40
CA ALA A 154 7.61 8.44 5.37
C ALA A 154 8.18 9.18 4.15
N ILE A 155 7.53 10.27 3.75
CA ILE A 155 7.98 11.13 2.64
C ILE A 155 9.33 11.77 2.99
N GLY A 156 9.44 12.38 4.17
CA GLY A 156 10.68 13.00 4.62
C GLY A 156 11.80 11.99 4.85
N LEU A 157 11.51 10.77 5.33
CA LEU A 157 12.52 9.70 5.42
C LEU A 157 13.05 9.31 4.04
N THR A 158 12.16 9.20 3.04
CA THR A 158 12.55 8.94 1.66
C THR A 158 13.42 10.08 1.13
N GLN A 159 12.99 11.33 1.32
CA GLN A 159 13.77 12.52 0.93
C GLN A 159 15.16 12.53 1.57
N ALA A 160 15.24 12.33 2.89
CA ALA A 160 16.50 12.33 3.62
C ALA A 160 17.44 11.23 3.12
N GLN A 161 16.92 10.03 2.84
CA GLN A 161 17.69 8.93 2.29
C GLN A 161 18.25 9.28 0.90
N LEU A 162 17.41 9.80 -0.01
CA LEU A 162 17.87 10.19 -1.35
C LEU A 162 18.89 11.34 -1.32
N GLN A 163 18.73 12.32 -0.42
CA GLN A 163 19.72 13.38 -0.21
C GLN A 163 21.05 12.81 0.31
N PHE A 164 20.98 11.86 1.26
CA PHE A 164 22.17 11.22 1.83
C PHE A 164 22.94 10.42 0.78
N ASP A 165 22.22 9.70 -0.07
CA ASP A 165 22.79 8.90 -1.16
C ASP A 165 23.43 9.80 -2.23
N GLN A 166 22.90 11.01 -2.44
CA GLN A 166 23.53 12.05 -3.27
C GLN A 166 24.74 12.74 -2.62
N GLY A 167 25.03 12.48 -1.34
CA GLY A 167 26.08 13.18 -0.60
C GLY A 167 25.71 14.60 -0.14
N GLN A 168 24.44 14.99 -0.18
CA GLN A 168 23.94 16.30 0.27
C GLN A 168 23.79 16.35 1.79
N LEU A 169 24.89 16.16 2.52
CA LEU A 169 24.88 15.91 3.97
C LEU A 169 24.19 17.01 4.79
N GLU A 170 24.41 18.29 4.46
CA GLU A 170 23.79 19.43 5.16
C GLU A 170 22.27 19.46 4.97
N GLN A 171 21.81 19.20 3.73
CA GLN A 171 20.39 19.14 3.41
C GLN A 171 19.74 17.93 4.10
N THR A 172 20.41 16.77 4.09
CA THR A 172 19.98 15.60 4.85
C THR A 172 19.87 15.91 6.33
N LEU A 173 20.85 16.61 6.92
CA LEU A 173 20.84 16.98 8.33
C LEU A 173 19.64 17.88 8.66
N ALA A 174 19.36 18.88 7.83
CA ALA A 174 18.19 19.75 7.99
C ALA A 174 16.88 18.95 7.93
N THR A 175 16.72 18.10 6.92
CA THR A 175 15.54 17.23 6.78
C THR A 175 15.37 16.31 8.00
N LEU A 176 16.44 15.67 8.47
CA LEU A 176 16.40 14.77 9.62
C LEU A 176 16.12 15.49 10.94
N ASN A 177 16.66 16.69 11.13
CA ASN A 177 16.36 17.52 12.30
C ASN A 177 14.87 17.90 12.34
N HIS A 178 14.27 18.23 11.19
CA HIS A 178 12.83 18.42 11.09
C HIS A 178 12.06 17.14 11.43
N LEU A 179 12.45 15.98 10.88
CA LEU A 179 11.81 14.70 11.21
C LEU A 179 11.92 14.34 12.69
N ARG A 180 13.00 14.75 13.36
CA ARG A 180 13.20 14.54 14.79
C ARG A 180 12.23 15.34 15.65
N THR A 181 11.69 16.47 15.17
CA THR A 181 10.62 17.19 15.89
C THR A 181 9.29 16.43 15.81
N ILE A 182 9.08 15.66 14.73
CA ILE A 182 7.87 14.85 14.52
C ILE A 182 7.97 13.52 15.28
N ALA A 183 9.11 12.82 15.18
CA ALA A 183 9.33 11.51 15.77
C ALA A 183 10.74 11.40 16.40
N PRO A 184 10.93 11.89 17.65
CA PRO A 184 12.26 12.05 18.25
C PRO A 184 13.09 10.78 18.43
N ILE A 185 12.43 9.64 18.66
CA ILE A 185 13.07 8.34 18.96
C ILE A 185 12.91 7.37 17.78
N HIS A 186 12.64 7.87 16.57
CA HIS A 186 12.43 6.99 15.41
C HIS A 186 13.74 6.30 14.99
N PRO A 187 13.79 4.95 14.95
CA PRO A 187 15.00 4.17 14.65
C PRO A 187 15.77 4.61 13.41
N ILE A 188 15.06 4.81 12.29
CA ILE A 188 15.67 5.14 11.01
C ILE A 188 16.24 6.57 11.03
N VAL A 189 15.55 7.52 11.69
CA VAL A 189 16.00 8.91 11.79
C VAL A 189 17.31 8.97 12.58
N LEU A 190 17.35 8.31 13.72
CA LEU A 190 18.54 8.27 14.58
C LEU A 190 19.71 7.58 13.89
N LYS A 191 19.47 6.47 13.18
CA LYS A 191 20.51 5.77 12.42
C LYS A 191 21.08 6.62 11.28
N LEU A 192 20.23 7.36 10.55
CA LEU A 192 20.70 8.23 9.48
C LEU A 192 21.41 9.48 10.04
N LEU A 193 20.92 10.06 11.13
CA LEU A 193 21.60 11.16 11.84
C LEU A 193 23.00 10.76 12.31
N GLN A 194 23.14 9.57 12.90
CA GLN A 194 24.44 9.04 13.29
C GLN A 194 25.40 9.03 12.09
N LYS A 195 24.97 8.46 10.94
CA LYS A 195 25.79 8.43 9.72
C LYS A 195 26.14 9.83 9.21
N VAL A 196 25.18 10.75 9.22
CA VAL A 196 25.37 12.14 8.74
C VAL A 196 26.36 12.87 9.62
N TYR A 197 26.19 12.86 10.95
CA TYR A 197 27.12 13.50 11.87
C TYR A 197 28.53 12.92 11.76
N THR A 198 28.67 11.60 11.62
CA THR A 198 29.98 10.97 11.40
C THR A 198 30.62 11.42 10.09
N ARG A 199 29.86 11.53 8.99
CA ARG A 199 30.40 11.99 7.69
C ARG A 199 30.76 13.49 7.70
N LEU A 200 30.02 14.31 8.43
CA LEU A 200 30.31 15.74 8.61
C LEU A 200 31.41 16.00 9.65
N ALA A 201 31.90 14.96 10.36
CA ALA A 201 32.77 15.10 11.53
C ALA A 201 32.19 16.05 12.61
N ASP A 202 30.86 16.13 12.70
CA ASP A 202 30.17 16.87 13.76
C ASP A 202 30.01 15.97 15.00
N TRP A 203 31.11 15.84 15.72
CA TRP A 203 31.20 15.02 16.93
C TRP A 203 30.37 15.57 18.08
N GLN A 204 30.14 16.89 18.11
CA GLN A 204 29.30 17.52 19.14
C GLN A 204 27.83 17.17 18.92
N GLY A 205 27.34 17.23 17.69
CA GLY A 205 26.01 16.76 17.31
C GLY A 205 25.81 15.29 17.62
N LEU A 206 26.81 14.45 17.33
CA LEU A 206 26.78 13.03 17.64
C LEU A 206 26.76 12.74 19.14
N LEU A 207 27.53 13.49 19.94
CA LEU A 207 27.54 13.39 21.40
C LEU A 207 26.13 13.63 21.98
N MET A 208 25.45 14.66 21.50
CA MET A 208 24.07 14.98 21.90
C MET A 208 23.05 13.91 21.45
N LEU A 209 23.36 13.14 20.41
CA LEU A 209 22.50 12.08 19.89
C LEU A 209 22.59 10.77 20.70
N LEU A 210 23.71 10.50 21.39
CA LEU A 210 23.96 9.25 22.10
C LEU A 210 22.86 8.83 23.10
N PRO A 211 22.27 9.72 23.92
CA PRO A 211 21.18 9.32 24.82
C PRO A 211 19.96 8.80 24.07
N SER A 212 19.63 9.39 22.92
CA SER A 212 18.53 8.96 22.06
C SER A 212 18.82 7.63 21.39
N LEU A 213 20.06 7.41 20.92
CA LEU A 213 20.51 6.11 20.40
C LEU A 213 20.41 5.00 21.45
N ARG A 214 20.78 5.31 22.70
CA ARG A 214 20.65 4.39 23.85
C ARG A 214 19.19 4.01 24.12
N LYS A 215 18.30 5.01 24.17
CA LYS A 215 16.85 4.79 24.40
C LYS A 215 16.22 3.95 23.29
N ALA A 216 16.61 4.18 22.04
CA ALA A 216 16.09 3.45 20.88
C ALA A 216 16.65 2.03 20.73
N LYS A 217 17.65 1.62 21.53
CA LYS A 217 18.27 0.29 21.51
C LYS A 217 18.75 -0.16 20.10
N LEU A 218 19.25 0.79 19.29
CA LEU A 218 19.68 0.53 17.91
C LEU A 218 21.05 -0.14 17.81
N LEU A 219 21.85 -0.02 18.86
CA LEU A 219 23.20 -0.54 18.98
C LEU A 219 23.28 -1.43 20.21
N SER A 220 24.12 -2.46 20.15
CA SER A 220 24.47 -3.20 21.37
C SER A 220 25.14 -2.27 22.39
N ALA A 221 25.13 -2.66 23.67
CA ALA A 221 25.84 -1.90 24.70
C ALA A 221 27.31 -1.66 24.30
N SER A 222 27.99 -2.70 23.81
CA SER A 222 29.38 -2.61 23.34
C SER A 222 29.57 -1.65 22.16
N GLN A 223 28.70 -1.68 21.15
CA GLN A 223 28.76 -0.78 19.99
C GLN A 223 28.53 0.68 20.40
N LEU A 224 27.59 0.92 21.31
CA LEU A 224 27.32 2.26 21.81
C LEU A 224 28.49 2.80 22.64
N GLU A 225 29.13 1.97 23.45
CA GLU A 225 30.33 2.35 24.21
C GLU A 225 31.51 2.67 23.30
N GLN A 226 31.74 1.86 22.27
CA GLN A 226 32.77 2.13 21.26
C GLN A 226 32.51 3.44 20.50
N LEU A 227 31.25 3.69 20.13
CA LEU A 227 30.86 4.95 19.48
C LEU A 227 31.10 6.15 20.40
N GLU A 228 30.69 6.05 21.66
CA GLU A 228 30.87 7.11 22.65
C GLU A 228 32.36 7.39 22.91
N LEU A 229 33.18 6.35 23.03
CA LEU A 229 34.63 6.47 23.18
C LEU A 229 35.24 7.21 21.97
N HIS A 230 34.87 6.82 20.75
CA HIS A 230 35.37 7.45 19.53
C HIS A 230 34.97 8.93 19.43
N VAL A 231 33.74 9.28 19.81
CA VAL A 231 33.26 10.67 19.84
C VAL A 231 34.11 11.52 20.79
N TYR A 232 34.38 11.03 22.00
CA TYR A 232 35.22 11.76 22.96
C TYR A 232 36.67 11.88 22.50
N GLU A 233 37.22 10.84 21.87
CA GLU A 233 38.56 10.86 21.28
C GLU A 233 38.69 11.95 20.21
N GLU A 234 37.74 12.04 19.27
CA GLU A 234 37.76 13.04 18.21
C GLU A 234 37.53 14.47 18.72
N LEU A 235 36.67 14.65 19.74
CA LEU A 235 36.50 15.95 20.39
C LEU A 235 37.77 16.39 21.11
N LEU A 236 38.47 15.48 21.81
CA LEU A 236 39.76 15.76 22.41
C LEU A 236 40.82 16.11 21.36
N ARG A 237 40.87 15.38 20.24
CA ARG A 237 41.75 15.70 19.09
C ARG A 237 41.51 17.11 18.56
N ALA A 238 40.24 17.47 18.35
CA ALA A 238 39.86 18.78 17.84
C ALA A 238 40.24 19.91 18.80
N LEU A 239 40.07 19.71 20.12
CA LEU A 239 40.44 20.69 21.14
C LEU A 239 41.97 20.80 21.33
N ALA A 240 42.68 19.68 21.31
CA ALA A 240 44.14 19.66 21.43
C ALA A 240 44.82 20.45 20.30
N ARG A 241 44.29 20.37 19.06
CA ARG A 241 44.77 21.15 17.91
C ARG A 241 44.63 22.67 18.09
N LYS A 242 43.70 23.12 18.94
CA LYS A 242 43.50 24.56 19.23
C LYS A 242 44.45 25.08 20.32
N SER A 243 45.23 24.20 20.95
CA SER A 243 46.21 24.52 22.01
C SER A 243 45.69 25.33 23.19
N ASP A 244 44.37 25.35 23.42
CA ASP A 244 43.74 25.99 24.57
C ASP A 244 43.60 24.97 25.72
N ILE A 245 44.54 25.06 26.66
CA ILE A 245 44.66 24.15 27.80
C ILE A 245 43.46 24.31 28.75
N GLU A 246 42.91 25.52 28.90
CA GLU A 246 41.77 25.75 29.79
C GLU A 246 40.51 25.06 29.28
N THR A 247 40.18 25.22 27.99
CA THR A 247 39.02 24.53 27.42
C THR A 247 39.20 23.01 27.41
N LEU A 248 40.43 22.52 27.18
CA LEU A 248 40.73 21.09 27.29
C LEU A 248 40.47 20.55 28.71
N GLN A 249 40.95 21.24 29.74
CA GLN A 249 40.72 20.85 31.13
C GLN A 249 39.23 20.89 31.51
N ARG A 250 38.50 21.91 31.03
CA ARG A 250 37.04 22.00 31.25
C ARG A 250 36.32 20.84 30.56
N PHE A 251 36.67 20.54 29.31
CA PHE A 251 36.08 19.43 28.57
C PHE A 251 36.40 18.07 29.19
N TRP A 252 37.63 17.84 29.65
CA TRP A 252 38.02 16.61 30.36
C TRP A 252 37.13 16.30 31.57
N LYS A 253 36.70 17.34 32.30
CA LYS A 253 35.78 17.20 33.45
C LYS A 253 34.37 16.75 33.03
N THR A 254 33.96 16.95 31.78
CA THR A 254 32.66 16.51 31.25
C THR A 254 32.66 15.03 30.84
N ILE A 255 33.83 14.44 30.57
CA ILE A 255 33.95 13.04 30.15
C ILE A 255 33.47 12.12 31.29
N PRO A 256 32.60 11.11 31.05
CA PRO A 256 32.18 10.15 32.06
C PRO A 256 33.36 9.44 32.73
N ARG A 257 33.31 9.27 34.05
CA ARG A 257 34.39 8.65 34.84
C ARG A 257 34.81 7.26 34.31
N ARG A 258 33.87 6.49 33.77
CA ARG A 258 34.12 5.18 33.16
C ARG A 258 35.07 5.26 31.96
N LEU A 259 34.95 6.29 31.13
CA LEU A 259 35.77 6.48 29.92
C LEU A 259 37.12 7.14 30.22
N ARG A 260 37.23 7.90 31.32
CA ARG A 260 38.52 8.48 31.75
C ARG A 260 39.55 7.42 32.15
N LYS A 261 39.12 6.19 32.44
CA LYS A 261 40.00 5.06 32.75
C LYS A 261 40.49 4.32 31.49
N ASP A 262 39.91 4.64 30.32
CA ASP A 262 40.25 3.97 29.08
C ASP A 262 41.64 4.42 28.60
N PRO A 263 42.56 3.49 28.29
CA PRO A 263 43.90 3.81 27.81
C PRO A 263 43.92 4.76 26.60
N LYS A 264 42.92 4.68 25.71
CA LYS A 264 42.83 5.56 24.52
C LYS A 264 42.59 7.03 24.88
N ILE A 265 41.93 7.28 26.01
CA ILE A 265 41.64 8.63 26.53
C ILE A 265 42.76 9.12 27.44
N ILE A 266 43.37 8.23 28.24
CA ILE A 266 44.48 8.56 29.16
C ILE A 266 45.77 8.84 28.40
N PHE A 267 46.18 7.95 27.50
CA PHE A 267 47.43 8.06 26.76
C PHE A 267 47.27 8.88 25.48
N TYR A 268 46.37 9.87 25.48
CA TYR A 268 46.24 10.77 24.35
C TYR A 268 47.58 11.45 24.09
N LYS A 269 48.31 10.91 23.10
CA LYS A 269 49.59 11.43 22.61
C LYS A 269 49.23 12.41 21.50
N ALA A 270 49.34 13.70 21.81
CA ALA A 270 49.19 14.78 20.84
C ALA A 270 50.22 14.67 19.72
#